data_AF-A0A226WMH4-F1
#
_entry.id   AF-A0A226WMH4-F1
#
_cell.length_a   1.000
_cell.length_b   1.000
_cell.length_c   1.000
_cell.angle_alpha   90.00
_cell.angle_beta   90.00
_cell.angle_gamma   90.00
#
_symmetry.space_group_name_H-M   'P 1'
#
loop_
_entity.id
_entity.type
_entity.pdbx_description
1 polymer ?
#
loop_
_entity_poly.entity_id
_entity_poly.type
_entity_poly.pdbx_seq_one_letter_code
_entity_poly.pdbx_strand_id
1 'polypeptide(L)' 'MSKTNAYVEHRPLSSEKGTATTHHVVIVDHKEVRNVSTQKEAADWAVTKGYAVHVARERHLQDRATPAHWRAYP' A
#
# COMPACT_ATOMS: atom_id res chain seq x y z
N MET A 1 -1.30 -10.94 20.09
CA MET A 1 -0.57 -9.75 19.59
C MET A 1 -1.18 -9.38 18.25
N SER A 2 -1.87 -8.25 18.15
CA SER A 2 -2.28 -7.72 16.83
C SER A 2 -1.04 -7.32 16.05
N LYS A 3 -0.96 -7.71 14.77
CA LYS A 3 0.12 -7.26 13.88
C LYS A 3 -0.05 -5.75 13.60
N THR A 4 1.06 -5.03 13.49
CA THR A 4 1.03 -3.65 12.98
C THR A 4 0.59 -3.65 11.52
N ASN A 5 -0.29 -2.72 11.14
CA ASN A 5 -0.78 -2.62 9.77
C ASN A 5 0.26 -1.94 8.87
N ALA A 6 0.42 -2.47 7.67
CA ALA A 6 1.18 -1.87 6.59
C ALA A 6 0.25 -1.64 5.39
N TYR A 7 0.34 -0.45 4.79
CA TYR A 7 -0.48 -0.05 3.66
C TYR A 7 0.39 0.07 2.41
N VAL A 8 0.00 -0.60 1.32
CA VAL A 8 0.69 -0.54 0.03
C VAL A 8 -0.09 0.38 -0.90
N GLU A 9 0.50 1.50 -1.29
CA GLU A 9 -0.12 2.53 -2.12
C GLU A 9 0.59 2.64 -3.49
N HIS A 10 -0.18 2.94 -4.53
CA HIS A 10 0.35 3.30 -5.85
C HIS A 10 0.85 4.75 -5.87
N ARG A 11 1.96 5.01 -6.57
CA ARG A 11 2.54 6.36 -6.75
C ARG A 11 2.87 6.66 -8.24
N PRO A 12 2.86 7.93 -8.68
CA PRO A 12 2.44 9.11 -7.93
C PRO A 12 0.93 9.08 -7.64
N LEU A 13 0.46 9.89 -6.70
CA LEU A 13 -0.98 10.07 -6.52
C LEU A 13 -1.57 10.79 -7.72
N SER A 14 -2.66 10.25 -8.24
CA SER A 14 -3.39 10.86 -9.34
C SER A 14 -4.82 10.35 -9.37
N SER A 15 -5.75 11.29 -9.54
CA SER A 15 -7.17 11.08 -9.85
C SER A 15 -7.43 10.89 -11.35
N GLU A 16 -6.44 11.15 -12.21
CA GLU A 16 -6.56 10.92 -13.64
C GLU A 16 -6.37 9.44 -13.97
N LYS A 17 -7.28 8.87 -14.76
CA LYS A 17 -7.24 7.45 -15.12
C LYS A 17 -6.01 7.06 -15.96
N GLY A 18 -5.48 7.99 -16.75
CA GLY A 18 -4.38 7.75 -17.68
C GLY A 18 -2.98 7.86 -17.08
N THR A 19 -2.82 8.43 -15.88
CA THR A 19 -1.48 8.55 -15.29
C THR A 19 -0.92 7.17 -15.02
N ALA A 20 0.35 6.93 -15.34
CA ALA A 20 1.01 5.65 -15.06
C ALA A 20 1.34 5.52 -13.56
N THR A 21 1.16 4.31 -13.01
CA THR A 21 1.78 3.96 -11.74
C THR A 21 3.26 3.69 -11.98
N THR A 22 4.12 4.44 -11.30
CA THR A 22 5.58 4.37 -11.47
C THR A 22 6.23 3.49 -10.40
N HIS A 23 5.68 3.50 -9.19
CA HIS A 23 6.18 2.72 -8.06
C HIS A 23 5.08 2.53 -7.02
N HIS A 24 5.40 1.74 -6.00
CA HIS A 24 4.56 1.42 -4.87
C HIS A 24 5.31 1.76 -3.59
N VAL A 25 4.59 2.27 -2.60
CA VAL A 25 5.16 2.59 -1.29
C VAL A 25 4.50 1.73 -0.22
N VAL A 26 5.28 1.40 0.80
CA VAL A 26 4.77 0.78 2.02
C VAL A 26 4.72 1.83 3.10
N ILE A 27 3.56 1.97 3.73
CA ILE A 27 3.31 2.93 4.80
C ILE A 27 2.99 2.19 6.08
N VAL A 28 3.75 2.50 7.13
CA VAL A 28 3.57 1.99 8.49
C VAL A 28 3.59 3.19 9.42
N ASP A 29 2.64 3.25 10.38
CA ASP A 29 2.53 4.36 11.33
C ASP A 29 2.56 5.75 10.67
N HIS A 30 1.84 5.86 9.55
CA HIS A 30 1.75 7.06 8.72
C HIS A 30 3.03 7.53 8.02
N LYS A 31 4.10 6.71 8.02
CA LYS A 31 5.37 7.01 7.37
C LYS A 31 5.63 6.06 6.20
N GLU A 32 6.12 6.58 5.09
CA GLU A 32 6.68 5.76 4.02
C GLU A 32 7.98 5.11 4.50
N VAL A 33 8.01 3.78 4.54
CA VAL A 33 9.16 3.00 5.04
C VAL A 33 9.88 2.24 3.92
N ARG A 34 9.26 2.13 2.75
CA ARG A 34 9.82 1.44 1.57
C ARG A 34 9.19 1.97 0.29
N ASN A 35 9.99 2.08 -0.77
CA ASN A 35 9.53 2.29 -2.14
C ASN A 35 10.10 1.19 -3.06
N VAL A 36 9.30 0.71 -3.99
CA VAL A 36 9.69 -0.35 -4.94
C VAL A 36 8.85 -0.26 -6.21
N SER A 37 9.31 -0.84 -7.31
CA SER A 37 8.63 -0.71 -8.60
C SER A 37 7.29 -1.47 -8.65
N THR A 38 7.16 -2.58 -7.91
CA THR A 38 5.97 -3.45 -8.00
C THR A 38 5.19 -3.58 -6.70
N GLN A 39 3.87 -3.72 -6.81
CA GLN A 39 2.98 -3.95 -5.66
C GLN A 39 3.33 -5.25 -4.91
N LYS A 40 3.68 -6.31 -5.66
CA LYS A 40 4.05 -7.61 -5.09
C LYS A 40 5.30 -7.49 -4.22
N GLU A 41 6.33 -6.81 -4.72
CA GLU A 41 7.56 -6.60 -3.94
C GLU A 41 7.30 -5.80 -2.65
N ALA A 42 6.44 -4.78 -2.72
CA ALA A 42 6.06 -3.97 -1.56
C ALA A 42 5.34 -4.82 -0.50
N ALA A 43 4.35 -5.61 -0.96
CA ALA A 43 3.54 -6.45 -0.10
C ALA A 43 4.35 -7.61 0.51
N ASP A 44 5.13 -8.33 -0.31
CA ASP A 44 5.97 -9.44 0.14
C ASP A 44 7.01 -8.95 1.16
N TRP A 45 7.64 -7.78 0.92
CA TRP A 45 8.53 -7.17 1.88
C TRP A 45 7.82 -6.90 3.22
N ALA A 46 6.61 -6.33 3.20
CA ALA A 46 5.87 -6.04 4.42
C ALA A 46 5.45 -7.33 5.18
N VAL A 47 5.09 -8.40 4.46
CA VAL A 47 4.84 -9.73 5.04
C VAL A 47 6.10 -10.27 5.73
N THR A 48 7.28 -10.15 5.11
CA THR A 48 8.54 -10.63 5.72
C THR A 48 8.93 -9.86 7.00
N LYS A 49 8.40 -8.66 7.18
CA LYS A 49 8.56 -7.85 8.41
C LYS A 49 7.51 -8.16 9.48
N GLY A 50 6.55 -9.04 9.19
CA GLY A 50 5.52 -9.47 10.13
C GLY A 50 4.29 -8.54 10.19
N TYR A 51 4.11 -7.65 9.22
CA TYR A 51 2.97 -6.73 9.18
C TYR A 51 1.67 -7.42 8.72
N ALA A 52 0.53 -6.82 9.07
CA ALA A 52 -0.75 -7.08 8.43
C ALA A 52 -0.87 -6.16 7.20
N VAL A 53 -0.85 -6.74 6.00
CA VAL A 53 -0.67 -5.98 4.77
C VAL A 53 -2.00 -5.68 4.09
N HIS A 54 -2.21 -4.40 3.80
CA HIS A 54 -3.38 -3.83 3.15
C HIS A 54 -2.95 -3.17 1.86
N VAL A 55 -3.44 -3.64 0.72
CA VAL A 55 -3.10 -3.09 -0.60
C VAL A 55 -4.22 -2.18 -1.08
N ALA A 56 -3.90 -0.97 -1.51
CA ALA A 56 -4.86 -0.04 -2.08
C ALA A 56 -5.50 -0.65 -3.33
N ARG A 57 -6.83 -0.64 -3.42
CA ARG A 57 -7.56 -1.08 -4.62
C ARG A 57 -7.51 -0.03 -5.73
N GLU A 58 -7.45 1.23 -5.35
CA GLU A 58 -7.47 2.36 -6.27
C GLU A 58 -6.45 3.42 -5.85
N ARG A 59 -5.82 4.05 -6.84
CA ARG A 59 -4.77 5.05 -6.61
C ARG A 59 -5.27 6.36 -6.02
N HIS A 60 -6.53 6.72 -6.24
CA HIS A 60 -7.12 7.98 -5.78
C HIS A 60 -7.97 7.84 -4.52
N LEU A 61 -8.34 6.61 -4.15
CA LEU A 61 -9.07 6.31 -2.92
C LEU A 61 -8.11 5.67 -1.91
N GLN A 62 -7.28 6.51 -1.28
CA GLN A 62 -6.26 6.08 -0.31
C GLN A 62 -6.55 6.57 1.11
N ASP A 63 -7.83 6.77 1.43
CA ASP A 63 -8.20 6.96 2.82
C ASP A 63 -7.97 5.66 3.61
N ARG A 64 -6.87 5.67 4.39
CA ARG A 64 -6.45 4.56 5.27
C ARG A 64 -7.48 4.24 6.36
N ALA A 65 -8.38 5.18 6.68
CA ALA A 65 -9.44 4.97 7.65
C ALA A 65 -10.64 4.20 7.06
N THR A 66 -10.76 4.11 5.73
CA THR A 66 -11.88 3.45 5.04
C THR A 66 -11.49 2.03 4.61
N PRO A 67 -11.90 0.95 5.31
CA PRO A 67 -11.40 -0.40 5.05
C PRO A 67 -11.77 -0.95 3.66
N ALA A 68 -12.88 -0.49 3.09
CA ALA A 68 -13.35 -0.92 1.76
C ALA A 68 -12.37 -0.58 0.62
N HIS A 69 -11.52 0.43 0.81
CA HIS A 69 -10.50 0.83 -0.17
C HIS A 69 -9.29 -0.12 -0.21
N TRP A 70 -9.20 -1.02 0.77
CA TRP A 70 -8.06 -1.89 0.96
C TRP A 70 -8.43 -3.35 0.67
N ARG A 71 -7.45 -4.08 0.16
CA ARG A 71 -7.51 -5.53 0.03
C ARG A 71 -6.47 -6.13 0.96
N ALA A 72 -6.89 -7.07 1.80
CA ALA A 72 -5.96 -7.87 2.57
C ALA A 72 -5.05 -8.66 1.61
N TYR A 73 -3.74 -8.59 1.84
CA TYR A 73 -2.78 -9.39 1.09
C TYR A 73 -2.52 -10.70 1.84
N PRO A 74 -2.59 -11.86 1.16
CA PRO A 74 -2.41 -13.18 1.78
C PRO A 74 -0.99 -13.41 2.28
#